data_AF-A0A1Z8NRW5-F1
#
_entry.id   AF-A0A1Z8NRW5-F1
#
_cell.length_a   1.000
_cell.length_b   1.000
_cell.length_c   1.000
_cell.angle_alpha   90.00
_cell.angle_beta   90.00
_cell.angle_gamma   90.00
#
_symmetry.space_group_name_H-M   'P 1'
#
loop_
_entity.id
_entity.type
_entity.pdbx_description
1 polymer ?
#
loop_
_entity_poly.entity_id
_entity_poly.type
_entity_poly.pdbx_seq_one_letter_code
_entity_poly.pdbx_strand_id
1 'polypeptide(L)' 'MLESIYDYFMMDGYGVFIWVAFSLSFVVLAGLFIQSIRLFRFSEKLLEDLQSQVTQDEK' A
#
# COMPACT_ATOMS: atom_id res chain seq x y z
N MET A 1 11.94 18.53 -26.56
CA MET A 1 11.94 18.02 -25.16
C MET A 1 10.75 17.10 -24.90
N LEU A 2 9.50 17.52 -25.11
CA LEU A 2 8.32 16.67 -24.90
C LEU A 2 8.31 15.39 -25.76
N GLU A 3 8.72 15.46 -27.03
CA GLU A 3 8.82 14.27 -27.89
C GLU A 3 9.83 13.23 -27.37
N SER A 4 10.97 13.67 -26.81
CA SER A 4 11.97 12.75 -26.24
C SER A 4 11.45 12.03 -25.00
N ILE A 5 10.65 12.70 -24.18
CA ILE A 5 10.02 12.07 -23.01
C ILE A 5 8.97 11.05 -23.46
N TYR A 6 8.21 11.39 -24.49
CA TYR A 6 7.19 10.51 -25.07
C TYR A 6 7.81 9.24 -25.70
N ASP A 7 8.88 9.38 -26.48
CA ASP A 7 9.61 8.22 -27.05
C ASP A 7 10.19 7.32 -25.96
N TYR A 8 10.72 7.92 -24.88
CA TYR A 8 11.22 7.16 -23.75
C TYR A 8 10.12 6.37 -23.02
N PHE A 9 8.91 6.93 -22.97
CA PHE A 9 7.73 6.26 -22.40
C PHE A 9 7.14 5.20 -23.32
N MET A 10 7.20 5.42 -24.64
CA MET A 10 6.71 4.47 -25.63
C MET A 10 7.70 3.32 -25.85
N MET A 11 9.01 3.49 -25.62
CA MET A 11 10.06 2.48 -25.85
C MET A 11 9.81 1.66 -27.13
N ASP A 12 9.67 2.34 -28.27
CA ASP A 12 9.34 1.72 -29.57
C ASP A 12 8.11 0.78 -29.57
N GLY A 13 7.14 1.03 -28.68
CA GLY A 13 5.90 0.27 -28.53
C GLY A 13 5.88 -0.71 -27.35
N TYR A 14 7.01 -0.96 -26.68
CA TYR A 14 7.07 -1.85 -25.50
C TYR A 14 6.65 -1.17 -24.20
N GLY A 15 6.66 0.17 -24.17
CA GLY A 15 6.37 0.96 -22.99
C GLY A 15 5.01 0.66 -22.38
N VAL A 16 3.99 0.43 -23.21
CA VAL A 16 2.62 0.11 -22.72
C VAL A 16 2.60 -1.14 -21.85
N PHE A 17 3.32 -2.20 -22.24
CA PHE A 17 3.37 -3.44 -21.46
C PHE A 17 4.06 -3.24 -20.11
N ILE A 18 5.16 -2.48 -20.11
CA ILE A 18 5.92 -2.15 -18.91
C ILE A 18 5.05 -1.30 -17.97
N TRP A 19 4.47 -0.21 -18.47
CA TRP A 19 3.65 0.69 -17.66
C TRP A 19 2.40 0.03 -17.09
N VAL A 20 1.75 -0.89 -17.81
CA VAL A 20 0.61 -1.66 -17.27
C VAL A 20 1.07 -2.60 -16.15
N ALA A 21 2.17 -3.32 -16.33
CA ALA A 21 2.71 -4.21 -15.29
C ALA A 21 3.16 -3.43 -14.03
N PHE A 22 3.82 -2.30 -14.22
CA PHE A 22 4.21 -1.39 -13.13
C PHE A 22 2.99 -0.78 -12.44
N SER A 23 1.98 -0.35 -13.20
CA SER A 23 0.73 0.20 -12.64
C SER A 23 -0.01 -0.86 -11.82
N LEU A 24 -0.09 -2.09 -12.32
CA LEU A 24 -0.70 -3.20 -11.58
C LEU A 24 0.04 -3.47 -10.28
N SER A 25 1.37 -3.53 -10.33
CA SER A 25 2.22 -3.72 -9.15
C SER A 25 2.05 -2.57 -8.16
N PHE A 26 1.99 -1.33 -8.64
CA PHE A 26 1.74 -0.14 -7.83
C PHE A 26 0.38 -0.22 -7.12
N VAL A 27 -0.68 -0.65 -7.81
CA VAL A 27 -2.01 -0.85 -7.20
C VAL A 27 -1.97 -1.92 -6.11
N VAL A 28 -1.29 -3.04 -6.35
CA VAL A 28 -1.15 -4.11 -5.35
C VAL A 28 -0.39 -3.61 -4.12
N LEU A 29 0.73 -2.92 -4.31
CA LEU A 29 1.53 -2.36 -3.23
C LEU A 29 0.77 -1.28 -2.45
N ALA A 30 0.04 -0.40 -3.14
CA ALA A 30 -0.81 0.60 -2.50
C ALA A 30 -1.92 -0.05 -1.68
N GLY A 31 -2.55 -1.12 -2.19
CA GLY A 31 -3.54 -1.90 -1.47
C GLY A 31 -2.98 -2.52 -0.19
N LEU A 32 -1.81 -3.16 -0.28
CA LEU A 32 -1.08 -3.71 0.87
C LEU A 32 -0.68 -2.63 1.87
N PHE A 33 -0.24 -1.46 1.39
CA PHE A 33 0.14 -0.35 2.25
C PHE A 33 -1.05 0.18 3.06
N ILE A 34 -2.19 0.39 2.40
CA ILE A 34 -3.43 0.80 3.05
C ILE A 34 -3.91 -0.27 4.04
N GLN A 35 -3.84 -1.56 3.66
CA GLN A 35 -4.18 -2.67 4.53
C GLN A 35 -3.28 -2.72 5.77
N SER A 36 -1.97 -2.52 5.59
CA SER A 36 -0.99 -2.50 6.68
C SER A 36 -1.28 -1.40 7.69
N ILE A 37 -1.55 -0.17 7.22
CA ILE A 37 -1.92 0.95 8.11
C ILE A 37 -3.22 0.63 8.86
N ARG A 38 -4.22 0.06 8.20
CA ARG A 38 -5.50 -0.28 8.84
C ARG A 38 -5.32 -1.38 9.88
N LEU A 39 -4.52 -2.39 9.58
CA LEU A 39 -4.21 -3.48 10.50
C LEU A 39 -3.45 -2.97 11.72
N PHE A 40 -2.45 -2.11 11.52
CA PHE A 40 -1.69 -1.50 12.61
C PHE A 40 -2.59 -0.77 13.60
N ARG A 41 -3.48 0.10 13.09
CA ARG A 41 -4.44 0.84 13.93
C ARG A 41 -5.47 -0.06 14.62
N PHE A 42 -5.82 -1.19 14.01
CA PHE A 42 -6.75 -2.15 14.60
C PHE A 42 -6.08 -2.93 15.75
N SER A 43 -4.85 -3.40 15.53
CA SER A 43 -4.08 -4.12 16.54
C SER A 43 -3.80 -3.26 17.78
N GLU A 44 -3.51 -1.97 17.59
CA GLU A 44 -3.26 -1.03 18.70
C GLU A 44 -4.50 -0.87 19.58
N LYS A 45 -5.69 -0.71 18.98
CA LYS A 45 -6.96 -0.67 19.71
C LYS A 45 -7.27 -1.97 20.45
N LEU A 46 -6.94 -3.11 19.85
CA LEU A 46 -7.21 -4.42 20.44
C LEU A 46 -6.31 -4.67 21.65
N LEU A 47 -5.07 -4.20 21.61
CA LEU A 47 -4.16 -4.23 22.76
C LEU A 47 -4.63 -3.31 23.89
N GLU A 48 -5.07 -2.09 23.57
CA GLU A 48 -5.60 -1.14 24.57
C GLU A 48 -6.86 -1.69 25.27
N ASP A 49 -7.75 -2.34 24.52
CA ASP A 49 -8.95 -2.98 25.05
C ASP A 49 -8.63 -4.20 25.94
N LEU A 50 -7.69 -5.06 25.53
CA LEU A 50 -7.24 -6.19 26.33
C LEU A 50 -6.54 -5.75 27.62
N GLN A 51 -5.69 -4.72 27.57
CA GLN A 51 -4.96 -4.22 28.73
C GLN A 51 -5.90 -3.57 29.76
N SER A 52 -6.95 -2.91 29.28
CA SER A 52 -8.00 -2.33 30.13
C SER A 52 -8.79 -3.41 30.89
N GLN A 53 -9.08 -4.55 30.25
CA GLN A 53 -9.78 -5.68 30.88
C GLN A 53 -8.92 -6.37 31.94
N VAL A 54 -7.64 -6.65 31.63
CA VAL A 54 -6.71 -7.27 32.59
C VAL A 54 -6.50 -6.40 33.83
N THR A 55 -6.46 -5.08 33.68
CA THR A 55 -6.28 -4.14 34.80
C THR A 55 -7.55 -3.99 35.66
N GLN A 56 -8.73 -4.30 35.13
CA GLN A 56 -9.99 -4.29 35.89
C GLN A 56 -10.21 -5.59 36.68
N ASP A 57 -9.70 -6.72 36.21
CA ASP A 57 -9.78 -8.02 36.92
C ASP A 57 -8.90 -8.06 38.19
N GLU A 58 -7.92 -7.16 38.31
CA GLU A 58 -7.03 -7.06 39.50
C GLU A 58 -7.58 -6.14 40.62
N LYS A 59 -8.72 -5.46 40.42
CA LYS A 59 -9.36 -4.57 41.42
C LYS A 59 -10.64 -5.17 42.00
#